data_AF-A0A932LNU7-F1
#
_entry.id   AF-A0A932LNU7-F1
#
_cell.length_a   1.000
_cell.length_b   1.000
_cell.length_c   1.000
_cell.angle_alpha   90.00
_cell.angle_beta   90.00
_cell.angle_gamma   90.00
#
_symmetry.space_group_name_H-M   'P 1'
#
loop_
_entity.id
_entity.type
_entity.pdbx_description
1 polymer ?
#
loop_
_entity_poly.entity_id
_entity_poly.type
_entity_poly.pdbx_seq_one_letter_code
_entity_poly.pdbx_strand_id
1 'polypeptide(L)'
;MSLLIVVAETFEFQDGTLHLAPAVPFAIVENLKQGDQLELLRPDGTSVKTRLHCFDFLVPSREKIGLCLNKPLTKADIPAGTEVWTVASSEP
;
A
#
# COMPACT_ATOMS: atom_id res chain seq x y z
N MET A 1 11.38 7.95 -5.86
CA MET A 1 10.66 6.77 -5.35
C MET A 1 11.06 6.59 -3.90
N SER A 2 10.11 6.32 -3.03
CA SER A 2 10.33 6.14 -1.58
C SER A 2 9.61 4.88 -1.12
N LEU A 3 10.29 4.05 -0.32
CA LEU A 3 9.67 2.87 0.29
C LEU A 3 8.65 3.31 1.34
N LEU A 4 7.43 2.80 1.24
CA LEU A 4 6.38 3.03 2.23
C LEU A 4 6.34 1.91 3.27
N ILE A 5 6.34 0.67 2.81
CA ILE A 5 6.11 -0.51 3.68
C ILE A 5 6.72 -1.76 3.04
N VAL A 6 7.22 -2.65 3.90
CA VAL A 6 7.41 -4.06 3.56
C VAL A 6 6.25 -4.83 4.17
N VAL A 7 5.40 -5.41 3.34
CA VAL A 7 4.16 -6.06 3.74
C VAL A 7 4.47 -7.31 4.55
N ALA A 8 4.01 -7.38 5.78
CA ALA A 8 4.08 -8.59 6.61
C ALA A 8 2.83 -9.48 6.42
N GLU A 9 1.67 -8.86 6.18
CA GLU A 9 0.39 -9.54 5.98
C GLU A 9 -0.57 -8.64 5.20
N THR A 10 -1.50 -9.27 4.46
CA THR A 10 -2.55 -8.59 3.70
C THR A 10 -3.91 -9.13 4.13
N PHE A 11 -4.82 -8.24 4.52
CA PHE A 11 -6.19 -8.60 4.87
C PHE A 11 -7.12 -8.23 3.73
N GLU A 12 -7.91 -9.20 3.25
CA GLU A 12 -8.94 -8.97 2.25
C GLU A 12 -10.30 -8.87 2.94
N PHE A 13 -10.99 -7.75 2.74
CA PHE A 13 -12.34 -7.54 3.27
C PHE A 13 -13.39 -8.01 2.27
N GLN A 14 -14.64 -8.16 2.72
CA GLN A 14 -15.73 -8.72 1.91
C GLN A 14 -16.07 -7.89 0.66
N ASP A 15 -15.76 -6.60 0.66
CA ASP A 15 -15.91 -5.71 -0.49
C ASP A 15 -14.78 -5.86 -1.53
N GLY A 16 -13.75 -6.64 -1.20
CA GLY A 16 -12.57 -6.91 -2.02
C GLY A 16 -11.45 -5.89 -1.86
N THR A 17 -11.52 -5.02 -0.84
CA THR A 17 -10.41 -4.15 -0.48
C THR A 17 -9.31 -4.93 0.22
N LEU A 18 -8.06 -4.51 0.01
CA LEU A 18 -6.85 -5.15 0.51
C LEU A 18 -6.13 -4.20 1.46
N HIS A 19 -6.10 -4.56 2.74
CA HIS A 19 -5.50 -3.77 3.80
C HIS A 19 -4.13 -4.33 4.16
N LEU A 20 -3.10 -3.49 4.11
CA LEU A 20 -1.72 -3.89 4.28
C LEU A 20 -1.26 -3.69 5.72
N ALA A 21 -0.57 -4.69 6.26
CA ALA A 21 0.12 -4.60 7.54
C ALA A 21 1.65 -4.74 7.38
N PRO A 22 2.45 -4.05 8.20
CA PRO A 22 2.05 -3.17 9.31
C PRO A 22 1.50 -1.81 8.87
N ALA A 23 0.75 -1.14 9.75
CA ALA A 23 0.45 0.27 9.57
C ALA A 23 1.74 1.12 9.62
N VAL A 24 1.78 2.18 8.83
CA VAL A 24 2.95 3.03 8.63
C VAL A 24 2.82 4.37 9.37
N PRO A 25 3.93 5.04 9.74
CA PRO A 25 3.87 6.37 10.33
C PRO A 25 3.24 7.41 9.38
N PHE A 26 2.46 8.37 9.89
CA PHE A 26 1.87 9.42 9.05
C PHE A 26 2.92 10.20 8.24
N ALA A 27 4.08 10.46 8.83
CA ALA A 27 5.15 11.23 8.20
C ALA A 27 5.64 10.64 6.87
N ILE A 28 5.54 9.32 6.66
CA ILE A 28 5.99 8.71 5.41
C ILE A 28 4.96 8.80 4.28
N VAL A 29 3.69 9.08 4.61
CA VAL A 29 2.59 9.21 3.64
C VAL A 29 2.09 10.65 3.51
N GLU A 30 2.75 11.62 4.12
CA GLU A 30 2.28 13.02 4.18
C GLU A 30 2.00 13.63 2.80
N ASN A 31 2.76 13.20 1.78
CA ASN A 31 2.62 13.66 0.40
C ASN A 31 1.83 12.68 -0.51
N LEU A 32 1.25 11.63 0.07
CA LEU A 32 0.51 10.61 -0.67
C LEU A 32 -0.99 10.87 -0.58
N LYS A 33 -1.68 10.81 -1.72
CA LYS A 33 -3.14 10.91 -1.79
C LYS A 33 -3.76 9.69 -2.45
N GLN A 34 -5.04 9.49 -2.18
CA GLN A 34 -5.85 8.49 -2.88
C GLN A 34 -5.70 8.65 -4.40
N GLY A 35 -5.51 7.53 -5.10
CA GLY A 35 -5.29 7.47 -6.54
C GLY A 35 -3.84 7.61 -6.99
N ASP A 36 -2.92 8.00 -6.10
CA ASP A 36 -1.50 8.05 -6.43
C ASP A 36 -0.96 6.69 -6.82
N GLN A 37 -0.03 6.70 -7.77
CA GLN A 37 0.54 5.48 -8.31
C GLN A 37 1.57 4.88 -7.34
N LEU A 38 1.40 3.58 -7.11
CA LEU A 38 2.28 2.76 -6.30
C LEU A 38 2.90 1.67 -7.16
N GLU A 39 4.09 1.25 -6.78
CA GLU A 39 4.76 0.07 -7.33
C GLU A 39 4.95 -0.96 -6.22
N LEU A 40 4.48 -2.19 -6.48
CA LEU A 40 4.59 -3.33 -5.60
C LEU A 40 5.71 -4.21 -6.14
N LEU A 41 6.82 -4.31 -5.43
CA LEU A 41 7.90 -5.24 -5.75
C LEU A 41 7.72 -6.50 -4.92
N ARG A 42 7.40 -7.61 -5.59
CA ARG A 42 7.14 -8.90 -4.95
C ARG A 42 8.46 -9.61 -4.62
N PRO A 43 8.45 -10.54 -3.64
CA PRO A 43 9.65 -11.32 -3.28
C PRO A 43 10.24 -12.17 -4.42
N ASP A 44 9.44 -12.51 -5.43
CA ASP A 44 9.89 -13.24 -6.63
C ASP A 44 10.64 -12.33 -7.63
N GLY A 45 10.79 -11.04 -7.33
CA GLY A 45 11.44 -10.04 -8.16
C GLY A 45 10.53 -9.42 -9.24
N THR A 46 9.27 -9.84 -9.35
CA THR A 46 8.30 -9.21 -10.26
C THR A 46 7.73 -7.94 -9.65
N SER A 47 7.33 -6.98 -10.49
CA SER A 47 6.66 -5.76 -10.01
C SER A 47 5.29 -5.54 -10.63
N VAL A 48 4.40 -4.92 -9.86
CA VAL A 48 3.05 -4.56 -10.30
C VAL A 48 2.77 -3.11 -9.95
N LYS A 49 2.28 -2.35 -10.93
CA LYS A 49 1.80 -0.98 -10.74
C LYS A 49 0.34 -0.99 -10.32
N THR A 50 0.02 -0.20 -9.31
CA THR A 50 -1.35 -0.01 -8.83
C THR A 50 -1.57 1.43 -8.39
N ARG A 51 -2.73 1.70 -7.79
CA ARG A 51 -3.03 3.00 -7.17
C ARG A 51 -3.44 2.80 -5.73
N LEU A 52 -3.07 3.75 -4.87
CA LEU A 52 -3.59 3.80 -3.50
C LEU A 52 -5.11 3.92 -3.56
N HIS A 53 -5.84 3.01 -2.92
CA HIS A 53 -7.29 3.05 -2.91
C HIS A 53 -7.80 4.01 -1.84
N CYS A 54 -7.35 3.86 -0.60
CA CYS A 54 -7.66 4.74 0.51
C CYS A 54 -6.68 4.50 1.67
N PHE A 55 -6.88 5.23 2.75
CA PHE A 55 -6.14 5.06 4.00
C PHE A 55 -7.02 4.43 5.08
N ASP A 56 -6.45 3.57 5.91
CA ASP A 56 -7.13 3.03 7.09
C ASP A 56 -6.85 3.89 8.31
N PHE A 57 -7.89 4.52 8.82
CA PHE A 57 -7.84 5.31 10.04
C PHE A 57 -8.04 4.41 11.26
N LEU A 58 -6.93 3.99 11.84
CA LEU A 58 -6.90 3.19 13.06
C LEU A 58 -7.35 4.03 14.27
N VAL A 59 -8.05 3.40 15.22
CA VAL A 59 -8.48 4.05 16.47
C VAL A 59 -8.08 3.20 17.69
N PRO A 60 -7.18 3.70 18.57
CA PRO A 60 -6.40 4.94 18.42
C PRO A 60 -5.30 4.77 17.35
N SER A 61 -5.05 5.80 16.55
CA SER A 61 -4.09 5.72 15.43
C SER A 61 -2.63 5.60 15.87
N ARG A 62 -2.27 6.23 16.99
CA ARG A 62 -0.89 6.31 17.51
C ARG A 62 0.12 6.71 16.43
N GLU A 63 -0.22 7.77 15.69
CA GLU A 63 0.59 8.31 14.58
C GLU A 63 0.80 7.35 13.39
N LYS A 64 -0.03 6.31 13.28
CA LYS A 64 0.02 5.34 12.20
C LYS A 64 -1.25 5.30 11.38
N ILE A 65 -1.11 4.85 10.14
CA ILE A 65 -2.17 4.71 9.15
C ILE A 65 -1.98 3.42 8.36
N GLY A 66 -3.07 2.75 8.03
CA GLY A 66 -3.00 1.61 7.09
C GLY A 66 -3.06 2.09 5.65
N LEU A 67 -2.50 1.28 4.76
CA LEU A 67 -2.60 1.47 3.32
C LEU A 67 -3.59 0.45 2.78
N CYS A 68 -4.54 0.92 1.98
CA CYS A 68 -5.53 0.09 1.34
C CYS A 68 -5.36 0.12 -0.18
N LEU A 69 -5.40 -1.06 -0.79
CA LEU A 69 -5.43 -1.29 -2.23
C LEU A 69 -6.76 -1.93 -2.62
N ASN A 70 -7.05 -1.99 -3.91
CA ASN A 70 -8.30 -2.56 -4.40
C ASN A 70 -8.08 -3.28 -5.73
N LYS A 71 -9.16 -3.87 -6.25
CA LYS A 71 -9.25 -4.55 -7.54
C LYS A 71 -8.54 -3.74 -8.64
N PRO A 72 -7.88 -4.43 -9.59
CA PRO A 72 -7.97 -5.87 -9.84
C PRO A 72 -7.04 -6.75 -8.99
N LEU A 73 -6.32 -6.19 -8.02
CA LEU A 73 -5.46 -6.97 -7.12
C LEU A 73 -6.28 -7.89 -6.20
N THR A 74 -5.71 -9.04 -5.89
CA THR A 74 -6.18 -9.99 -4.87
C THR A 74 -5.14 -10.15 -3.77
N LYS A 75 -5.50 -10.78 -2.64
CA LYS A 75 -4.52 -11.10 -1.59
C LYS A 75 -3.31 -11.90 -2.12
N ALA A 76 -3.53 -12.79 -3.08
CA ALA A 76 -2.46 -13.62 -3.67
C ALA A 76 -1.43 -12.79 -4.45
N ASP A 77 -1.81 -11.61 -4.93
CA ASP A 77 -0.92 -10.70 -5.66
C ASP A 77 0.07 -9.97 -4.74
N ILE A 78 -0.15 -10.01 -3.42
CA ILE A 78 0.61 -9.26 -2.41
C ILE A 78 1.04 -10.21 -1.28
N PRO A 79 1.96 -11.16 -1.57
CA PRO A 79 2.51 -12.03 -0.54
C PRO A 79 3.33 -11.23 0.48
N ALA A 80 3.53 -11.82 1.66
CA ALA A 80 4.45 -11.28 2.66
C ALA A 80 5.86 -11.08 2.07
N GLY A 81 6.50 -9.98 2.43
CA GLY A 81 7.77 -9.50 1.86
C GLY A 81 7.61 -8.58 0.66
N THR A 82 6.39 -8.37 0.15
CA THR A 82 6.17 -7.38 -0.93
C THR A 82 6.51 -5.98 -0.43
N GLU A 83 7.33 -5.26 -1.19
CA GLU A 83 7.66 -3.87 -0.90
C GLU A 83 6.71 -2.94 -1.67
N VAL A 84 6.19 -1.92 -1.00
CA VAL A 84 5.33 -0.91 -1.64
C VAL A 84 6.07 0.41 -1.72
N TRP A 85 6.19 0.92 -2.94
CA TRP A 85 6.97 2.11 -3.26
C TRP A 85 6.09 3.20 -3.87
N THR A 86 6.39 4.47 -3.56
CA THR A 86 5.85 5.59 -4.32
C THR A 86 6.53 5.67 -5.69
N VAL A 87 5.74 5.87 -6.74
CA VAL A 87 6.28 6.21 -8.07
C VAL A 87 6.45 7.73 -8.12
N ALA A 88 7.60 8.21 -8.58
CA ALA A 88 7.76 9.64 -8.83
C ALA A 88 6.72 10.04 -9.88
N SER A 89 5.82 10.97 -9.54
CA SER A 89 4.98 11.63 -10.53
C SER A 89 5.93 12.31 -11.52
N SER A 90 6.00 11.80 -12.74
CA SER A 90 6.40 12.65 -13.85
C SER A 90 5.30 13.70 -13.97
N GLU A 91 5.55 14.91 -13.48
CA GLU A 91 4.70 16.05 -13.84
C GLU A 91 4.64 16.14 -15.38
N PRO A 92 3.46 16.40 -15.96
CA PRO A 92 3.37 16.82 -17.36
C PRO A 92 4.00 18.20 -17.57
#